data_AF-A0A4R4W8Q3-F1
#
_entry.id   AF-A0A4R4W8Q3-F1
#
_cell.length_a   1.000
_cell.length_b   1.000
_cell.length_c   1.000
_cell.angle_alpha   90.00
_cell.angle_beta   90.00
_cell.angle_gamma   90.00
#
_symmetry.space_group_name_H-M   'P 1'
#
loop_
_entity.id
_entity.type
_entity.pdbx_description
1 polymer ?
#
loop_
_entity_poly.entity_id
_entity_poly.type
_entity_poly.pdbx_seq_one_letter_code
_entity_poly.pdbx_strand_id
1 'polypeptide(L)'
;MKKLVGAIAATAAAAAGLVVGTPAQAWTTGTQACDLVTAQSVGYSAQMLYVAVGLEGCSNSVTEVRVELQKGPSASGPFTTVAETYAYSGGGAWFDGGTGCGYYVGVAHWQDQTETTPTPAYHCN
;
A
#
# COMPACT_ATOMS: atom_id res chain seq x y z
N MET A 1 -50.16 -29.70 -8.75
CA MET A 1 -50.08 -30.16 -10.15
C MET A 1 -48.72 -29.78 -10.72
N LYS A 2 -48.00 -30.76 -11.26
CA LYS A 2 -46.67 -30.68 -11.87
C LYS A 2 -46.71 -29.98 -13.24
N LYS A 3 -45.68 -29.19 -13.57
CA LYS A 3 -45.00 -29.13 -14.89
C LYS A 3 -43.53 -28.71 -14.62
N LEU A 4 -42.55 -29.62 -14.61
CA LEU A 4 -41.86 -30.30 -15.71
C LEU A 4 -40.97 -29.37 -16.57
N VAL A 5 -39.65 -29.62 -16.49
CA VAL A 5 -38.67 -29.78 -17.59
C VAL A 5 -38.37 -28.51 -18.43
N GLY A 6 -37.13 -28.14 -18.75
CA GLY A 6 -35.88 -28.87 -18.71
C GLY A 6 -34.72 -28.02 -19.23
N ALA A 7 -33.56 -28.66 -19.27
CA ALA A 7 -32.25 -28.14 -19.63
C ALA A 7 -32.17 -27.49 -21.02
N ILE A 8 -31.30 -26.48 -21.14
CA ILE A 8 -30.54 -26.23 -22.37
C ILE A 8 -29.08 -26.04 -21.97
N ALA A 9 -28.28 -27.04 -22.29
CA ALA A 9 -26.83 -26.91 -22.37
C ALA A 9 -26.51 -26.06 -23.61
N ALA A 10 -25.65 -25.06 -23.45
CA ALA A 10 -24.94 -24.43 -24.56
C ALA A 10 -23.45 -24.34 -24.16
N THR A 11 -22.72 -25.39 -24.48
CA THR A 11 -21.26 -25.38 -24.61
C THR A 11 -20.87 -24.85 -25.98
N ALA A 12 -20.05 -23.80 -26.01
CA ALA A 12 -19.04 -23.41 -27.04
C ALA A 12 -18.84 -21.88 -26.95
N ALA A 13 -17.65 -21.28 -27.04
CA ALA A 13 -16.28 -21.74 -27.16
C ALA A 13 -15.37 -20.54 -26.81
N ALA A 14 -14.13 -20.88 -26.47
CA ALA A 14 -12.96 -20.06 -26.20
C ALA A 14 -12.93 -18.61 -26.74
N ALA A 15 -12.58 -17.68 -25.85
CA ALA A 15 -11.63 -16.62 -26.14
C ALA A 15 -10.67 -16.52 -24.96
N ALA A 16 -9.37 -16.65 -25.26
CA ALA A 16 -8.30 -16.50 -24.30
C ALA A 16 -8.37 -15.14 -23.61
N GLY A 17 -8.40 -15.16 -22.29
CA GLY A 17 -8.15 -14.00 -21.44
C GLY A 17 -7.57 -14.54 -20.16
N LEU A 18 -6.33 -14.19 -19.85
CA LEU A 18 -5.75 -14.38 -18.53
C LEU A 18 -6.74 -13.79 -17.51
N VAL A 19 -7.47 -14.64 -16.80
CA VAL A 19 -8.11 -14.22 -15.56
C VAL A 19 -6.99 -14.18 -14.54
N VAL A 20 -6.27 -13.07 -14.51
CA VAL A 20 -5.51 -12.69 -13.32
C VAL A 20 -6.57 -12.63 -12.24
N GLY A 21 -6.56 -13.59 -11.33
CA GLY A 21 -7.45 -13.60 -10.18
C GLY A 21 -7.17 -12.33 -9.38
N THR A 22 -7.94 -11.28 -9.63
CA THR A 22 -8.19 -10.28 -8.62
C THR A 22 -8.88 -11.02 -7.49
N PRO A 23 -8.36 -11.02 -6.25
CA PRO A 23 -9.16 -11.49 -5.14
C PRO A 23 -10.35 -10.54 -5.04
N ALA A 24 -11.51 -11.00 -5.54
CA ALA A 24 -12.79 -10.45 -5.18
C ALA A 24 -12.91 -10.63 -3.67
N GLN A 25 -12.68 -9.56 -2.92
CA GLN A 25 -12.81 -9.54 -1.47
C GLN A 25 -14.28 -9.84 -1.15
N ALA A 26 -14.54 -11.09 -0.75
CA ALA A 26 -15.76 -11.45 -0.07
C ALA A 26 -15.75 -10.73 1.27
N TRP A 27 -16.55 -9.68 1.38
CA TRP A 27 -16.76 -8.93 2.61
C TRP A 27 -17.44 -9.84 3.63
N THR A 28 -16.68 -10.37 4.58
CA THR A 28 -17.24 -10.96 5.79
C THR A 28 -17.59 -9.83 6.75
N THR A 29 -18.84 -9.83 7.19
CA THR A 29 -19.42 -8.88 8.13
C THR A 29 -18.68 -9.00 9.46
N GLY A 30 -17.82 -8.03 9.80
CA GLY A 30 -17.18 -7.96 11.13
C GLY A 30 -15.81 -7.31 11.23
N THR A 31 -15.07 -7.13 10.14
CA THR A 31 -13.75 -6.47 10.16
C THR A 31 -13.95 -4.97 9.86
N GLN A 32 -13.41 -4.07 10.68
CA GLN A 32 -13.41 -2.64 10.36
C GLN A 32 -12.82 -2.44 8.96
N ALA A 33 -13.58 -1.78 8.09
CA ALA A 33 -13.18 -1.43 6.72
C ALA A 33 -12.24 -0.22 6.79
N CYS A 34 -11.02 -0.45 7.26
CA CYS A 34 -9.95 0.52 7.21
C CYS A 34 -9.17 0.32 5.91
N ASP A 35 -8.89 1.41 5.22
CA ASP A 35 -8.02 1.40 4.04
C ASP A 35 -6.78 2.26 4.30
N LEU A 36 -5.60 1.69 4.03
CA LEU A 36 -4.33 2.38 3.96
C LEU A 36 -4.37 3.26 2.73
N VAL A 37 -4.59 4.55 2.97
CA VAL A 37 -4.75 5.54 1.90
C VAL A 37 -3.49 6.36 1.71
N THR A 38 -2.43 6.14 2.49
CA THR A 38 -1.32 7.09 2.40
C THR A 38 0.06 6.64 2.85
N ALA A 39 1.00 6.72 1.90
CA ALA A 39 2.38 7.18 2.06
C ALA A 39 2.50 8.50 1.25
N GLN A 40 2.24 9.68 1.85
CA GLN A 40 1.85 10.86 1.03
C GLN A 40 3.03 11.63 0.43
N SER A 41 4.21 11.51 1.02
CA SER A 41 5.46 12.08 0.53
C SER A 41 6.60 11.63 1.43
N VAL A 42 7.81 11.57 0.88
CA VAL A 42 9.03 11.68 1.69
C VAL A 42 9.30 13.17 1.87
N GLY A 43 9.12 13.67 3.09
CA GLY A 43 9.46 15.05 3.45
C GLY A 43 10.78 15.12 4.21
N TYR A 44 11.34 16.32 4.33
CA TYR A 44 12.56 16.57 5.08
C TYR A 44 12.34 17.69 6.09
N SER A 45 12.60 17.40 7.37
CA SER A 45 12.51 18.37 8.47
C SER A 45 13.49 17.98 9.57
N ALA A 46 14.07 18.98 10.26
CA ALA A 46 14.99 18.77 11.38
C ALA A 46 16.13 17.76 11.11
N GLN A 47 16.65 17.72 9.87
CA GLN A 47 17.67 16.75 9.43
C GLN A 47 17.23 15.29 9.35
N MET A 48 15.92 15.05 9.33
CA MET A 48 15.32 13.73 9.25
C MET A 48 14.40 13.64 8.02
N LEU A 49 14.38 12.47 7.41
CA LEU A 49 13.38 12.13 6.41
C LEU A 49 12.14 11.63 7.13
N TYR A 50 10.95 11.94 6.62
CA TYR A 50 9.72 11.36 7.15
C TYR A 50 8.78 10.89 6.05
N VAL A 51 8.00 9.86 6.36
CA VAL A 51 6.94 9.33 5.50
C VAL A 51 5.63 9.47 6.25
N ALA A 52 4.69 10.25 5.71
CA ALA A 52 3.37 10.45 6.30
C ALA A 52 2.48 9.22 6.07
N VAL A 53 1.73 8.82 7.10
CA VAL A 53 0.86 7.63 7.07
C VAL A 53 -0.58 8.00 7.36
N GLY A 54 -1.49 7.58 6.48
CA GLY A 54 -2.93 7.80 6.59
C GLY A 54 -3.71 6.50 6.48
N LEU A 55 -4.71 6.35 7.35
CA LEU A 55 -5.71 5.29 7.32
C LEU A 55 -7.10 5.95 7.29
N GLU A 56 -7.92 5.57 6.32
CA GLU A 56 -9.29 6.06 6.16
C GLU A 56 -10.30 4.98 6.57
N GLY A 57 -11.49 5.39 7.01
CA GLY A 57 -12.55 4.46 7.43
C GLY A 57 -12.39 3.85 8.83
N CYS A 58 -11.29 4.11 9.53
CA CYS A 58 -11.04 3.58 10.88
C CYS A 58 -11.78 4.32 11.99
N SER A 59 -12.32 3.60 12.98
CA SER A 59 -13.02 4.19 14.12
C SER A 59 -12.03 4.71 15.19
N ASN A 60 -11.37 5.86 15.00
CA ASN A 60 -10.48 6.52 15.98
C ASN A 60 -9.40 5.63 16.65
N SER A 61 -9.19 4.40 16.18
CA SER A 61 -8.30 3.44 16.79
C SER A 61 -6.90 3.74 16.27
N VAL A 62 -6.06 4.22 17.18
CA VAL A 62 -4.63 4.37 16.98
C VAL A 62 -4.08 3.00 16.59
N THR A 63 -3.71 2.86 15.32
CA THR A 63 -3.17 1.64 14.75
C THR A 63 -1.76 1.89 14.27
N GLU A 64 -0.89 0.91 14.49
CA GLU A 64 0.51 0.99 14.11
C GLU A 64 0.68 0.47 12.67
N VAL A 65 1.41 1.23 11.86
CA VAL A 65 1.70 0.96 10.46
C VAL A 65 3.20 0.81 10.34
N ARG A 66 3.66 -0.28 9.73
CA ARG A 66 5.09 -0.50 9.43
C ARG A 66 5.45 0.34 8.21
N VAL A 67 6.56 1.06 8.27
CA VAL A 67 7.00 1.94 7.19
C VAL A 67 8.46 1.69 6.86
N GLU A 68 8.71 1.39 5.60
CA GLU A 68 10.04 1.28 5.02
C GLU A 68 10.41 2.57 4.30
N LEU A 69 11.62 3.05 4.54
CA LEU A 69 12.27 4.03 3.68
C LEU A 69 13.14 3.27 2.69
N GLN A 70 12.83 3.42 1.40
CA GLN A 70 13.61 2.81 0.33
C GLN A 70 14.34 3.88 -0.46
N LYS A 71 15.54 3.52 -0.94
CA LYS A 71 16.45 4.41 -1.66
C LYS A 71 16.82 3.81 -3.02
N GLY A 72 16.92 4.66 -4.03
CA GLY A 72 17.37 4.31 -5.37
C GLY A 72 18.37 5.34 -5.94
N PRO A 73 19.14 4.95 -6.97
CA PRO A 73 20.08 5.86 -7.65
C PRO A 73 19.38 6.85 -8.58
N SER A 74 18.11 6.63 -8.92
CA SER A 74 17.33 7.45 -9.84
C SER A 74 15.85 7.51 -9.42
N ALA A 75 15.10 8.47 -9.96
CA ALA A 75 13.65 8.55 -9.77
C ALA A 75 12.89 7.33 -10.33
N SER A 76 13.48 6.55 -11.25
CA SER A 76 12.88 5.31 -11.76
C SER A 76 13.28 4.06 -10.96
N GLY A 77 14.05 4.21 -9.89
CA GLY A 77 14.61 3.09 -9.14
C GLY A 77 15.85 2.46 -9.82
N PRO A 78 16.19 1.20 -9.51
CA PRO A 78 15.52 0.33 -8.53
C PRO A 78 15.62 0.91 -7.11
N PHE A 79 14.60 0.64 -6.28
CA PHE A 79 14.57 1.05 -4.87
C PHE A 79 14.85 -0.14 -3.97
N THR A 80 15.61 0.10 -2.91
CA THR A 80 15.95 -0.89 -1.88
C THR A 80 15.74 -0.29 -0.49
N THR A 81 15.18 -1.07 0.42
CA THR A 81 14.98 -0.65 1.83
C THR A 81 16.31 -0.33 2.49
N VAL A 82 16.39 0.88 3.06
CA VAL A 82 17.57 1.38 3.79
C VAL A 82 17.27 1.62 5.27
N ALA A 83 16.01 1.80 5.63
CA ALA A 83 15.56 1.91 7.01
C ALA A 83 14.10 1.49 7.13
N GLU A 84 13.70 1.14 8.35
CA GLU A 84 12.33 0.76 8.70
C GLU A 84 11.98 1.32 10.08
N THR A 85 10.73 1.73 10.25
CA THR A 85 10.18 2.15 11.54
C THR A 85 8.67 1.98 11.53
N TYR A 86 8.02 2.40 12.60
CA TYR A 86 6.56 2.38 12.73
C TYR A 86 6.00 3.79 12.87
N ALA A 87 4.78 3.99 12.39
CA ALA A 87 4.00 5.20 12.58
C ALA A 87 2.60 4.86 13.05
N TYR A 88 2.00 5.74 13.85
CA TYR A 88 0.59 5.64 14.18
C TYR A 88 -0.28 6.25 13.08
N SER A 89 -1.50 5.72 12.92
CA SER A 89 -2.54 6.23 12.01
C SER A 89 -2.70 7.75 12.09
N GLY A 90 -2.49 8.46 10.98
CA GLY A 90 -2.55 9.92 10.90
C GLY A 90 -1.25 10.65 11.29
N GLY A 91 -0.18 9.90 11.57
CA GLY A 91 1.15 10.42 11.92
C GLY A 91 2.18 10.29 10.80
N GLY A 92 3.47 10.31 11.18
CA GLY A 92 4.58 10.12 10.26
C GLY A 92 5.68 9.25 10.86
N ALA A 93 6.26 8.40 10.03
CA ALA A 93 7.44 7.62 10.33
C ALA A 93 8.68 8.49 10.09
N TRP A 94 9.51 8.67 11.11
CA TRP A 94 10.71 9.51 11.04
C TRP A 94 11.96 8.63 10.93
N PHE A 95 12.84 9.01 10.02
CA PHE A 95 14.08 8.31 9.69
C PHE A 95 15.25 9.27 9.84
N ASP A 96 16.32 8.81 10.47
CA ASP A 96 17.55 9.57 10.60
C ASP A 96 18.09 9.97 9.21
N GLY A 97 18.52 11.21 9.04
CA GLY A 97 19.03 11.74 7.77
C GLY A 97 20.37 11.16 7.30
N GLY A 98 20.90 10.15 7.99
CA GLY A 98 22.18 9.49 7.69
C GLY A 98 22.12 8.50 6.51
N THR A 99 21.00 8.40 5.79
CA THR A 99 20.82 7.45 4.68
C THR A 99 21.53 7.87 3.38
N GLY A 100 22.15 9.06 3.36
CA GLY A 100 23.01 9.58 2.30
C GLY A 100 22.26 10.22 1.14
N CYS A 101 22.92 10.40 -0.02
CA CYS A 101 22.30 11.03 -1.19
C CYS A 101 21.60 10.02 -2.10
N GLY A 102 20.38 10.33 -2.54
CA GLY A 102 19.63 9.49 -3.48
C GLY A 102 18.16 9.88 -3.62
N TYR A 103 17.42 9.09 -4.39
CA TYR A 103 15.97 9.19 -4.50
C TYR A 103 15.31 8.26 -3.49
N TYR A 104 14.33 8.77 -2.77
CA TYR A 104 13.66 8.08 -1.68
C TYR A 104 12.18 7.87 -1.98
N VAL A 105 11.68 6.69 -1.61
CA VAL A 105 10.25 6.40 -1.54
C VAL A 105 9.93 5.83 -0.15
N GLY A 106 8.73 6.10 0.32
CA GLY A 106 8.18 5.46 1.52
C GLY A 106 7.26 4.32 1.12
N VAL A 107 7.37 3.17 1.77
CA VAL A 107 6.45 2.04 1.61
C VAL A 107 5.80 1.76 2.95
N ALA A 108 4.48 1.93 3.03
CA ALA A 108 3.70 1.66 4.22
C ALA A 108 3.03 0.29 4.10
N HIS A 109 3.04 -0.47 5.19
CA HIS A 109 2.42 -1.79 5.29
C HIS A 109 1.47 -1.80 6.47
N TRP A 110 0.22 -2.17 6.20
CA TRP A 110 -0.80 -2.32 7.23
C TRP A 110 -1.71 -3.50 6.89
N GLN A 111 -1.72 -4.51 7.77
CA GLN A 111 -2.35 -5.80 7.48
C GLN A 111 -1.87 -6.37 6.13
N ASP A 112 -2.80 -6.67 5.22
CA ASP A 112 -2.51 -7.19 3.89
C ASP A 112 -2.34 -6.08 2.83
N GLN A 113 -2.38 -4.81 3.24
CA GLN A 113 -2.28 -3.65 2.34
C GLN A 113 -0.85 -3.10 2.33
N THR A 114 -0.42 -2.65 1.15
CA THR A 114 0.87 -2.01 0.94
C THR A 114 0.71 -0.82 0.00
N GLU A 115 1.17 0.34 0.44
CA GLU A 115 1.11 1.59 -0.31
C GLU A 115 2.48 2.21 -0.43
N THR A 116 2.80 2.78 -1.60
CA THR A 116 4.10 3.41 -1.87
C THR A 116 3.90 4.88 -2.20
N THR A 117 4.81 5.74 -1.76
CA THR A 117 4.77 7.16 -2.11
C THR A 117 4.73 7.34 -3.63
N PRO A 118 3.78 8.12 -4.17
CA PRO A 118 3.55 8.18 -5.62
C PRO A 118 4.67 8.88 -6.38
N THR A 119 5.52 9.66 -5.70
CA THR A 119 6.63 10.38 -6.32
C THR A 119 7.88 10.28 -5.45
N PRO A 120 8.99 9.75 -5.98
CA PRO A 120 10.25 9.72 -5.27
C PRO A 120 10.79 11.12 -4.98
N ALA A 121 11.28 11.34 -3.76
CA ALA A 121 11.92 12.59 -3.38
C ALA A 121 13.44 12.46 -3.46
N TYR A 122 14.12 13.39 -4.14
CA TYR A 122 15.58 13.46 -4.07
C TYR A 122 16.00 14.14 -2.77
N HIS A 123 16.90 13.50 -2.02
CA HIS A 123 17.52 14.10 -0.83
C HIS A 123 19.02 13.83 -0.81
N CYS A 124 19.78 14.80 -0.34
CA CYS A 124 21.24 14.73 -0.17
C CYS A 124 21.63 15.69 0.95
N ASN A 125 22.22 15.14 2.02
CA ASN A 125 22.80 15.87 3.15
C ASN A 125 24.31 15.67 3.17
#